data_AF-A0A7W0SNK5-F1
#
_entry.id   AF-A0A7W0SNK5-F1
#
_cell.length_a   1.000
_cell.length_b   1.000
_cell.length_c   1.000
_cell.angle_alpha   90.00
_cell.angle_beta   90.00
_cell.angle_gamma   90.00
#
_symmetry.space_group_name_H-M   'P 1'
#
loop_
_entity.id
_entity.type
_entity.pdbx_description
1 polymer ?
#
loop_
_entity_poly.entity_id
_entity_poly.type
_entity_poly.pdbx_seq_one_letter_code
_entity_poly.pdbx_strand_id
1 'polypeptide(L)'
;MSRAEQNTPFRCGRCGADVPASTDGHYRNHCPHCLWSRHVDVKPGDRSSDCESLMEPTGLVDKGGKGWQIVHRCTVCGQRQPNRVVREGASPDDLDLLLNLRWL
;
A
#
# COMPACT_ATOMS: atom_id res chain seq x y z
N MET A 1 15.52 -11.96 5.03
CA MET A 1 15.45 -10.64 4.38
C MET A 1 15.28 -9.58 5.46
N SER A 2 16.08 -8.53 5.42
CA SER A 2 16.07 -7.43 6.37
C SER A 2 14.94 -6.42 6.07
N ARG A 3 14.61 -5.59 7.07
CA ARG A 3 13.67 -4.47 6.92
C ARG A 3 14.10 -3.40 5.91
N ALA A 4 15.36 -3.37 5.53
CA ALA A 4 15.85 -2.45 4.50
C ALA A 4 15.58 -2.99 3.09
N GLU A 5 15.68 -4.30 2.87
CA GLU A 5 15.55 -4.93 1.55
C GLU A 5 14.13 -4.90 0.99
N GLN A 6 13.13 -4.82 1.87
CA GLN A 6 11.70 -4.88 1.50
C GLN A 6 11.06 -3.48 1.35
N ASN A 7 11.77 -2.42 1.78
CA ASN A 7 11.35 -1.02 1.68
C ASN A 7 12.17 -0.29 0.62
N THR A 8 11.86 -0.57 -0.65
CA THR A 8 12.56 -0.01 -1.80
C THR A 8 11.67 0.96 -2.57
N PRO A 9 12.26 1.95 -3.27
CA PRO A 9 11.50 2.78 -4.19
C PRO A 9 10.93 1.93 -5.33
N PHE A 10 9.78 2.32 -5.88
CA PHE A 10 9.14 1.63 -6.98
C PHE A 10 8.37 2.59 -7.88
N ARG A 11 8.14 2.19 -9.13
CA ARG A 11 7.25 2.91 -10.05
C ARG A 11 5.84 2.35 -9.97
N CYS A 12 4.85 3.23 -9.79
CA CYS A 12 3.45 2.82 -9.67
C CYS A 12 2.94 2.22 -10.99
N GLY A 13 2.45 0.99 -10.95
CA GLY A 13 1.86 0.32 -12.13
C GLY A 13 0.49 0.89 -12.56
N ARG A 14 -0.15 1.76 -11.77
CA ARG A 14 -1.43 2.39 -12.13
C ARG A 14 -1.27 3.78 -12.75
N CYS A 15 -0.58 4.69 -12.08
CA CYS A 15 -0.43 6.09 -12.54
C CYS A 15 0.97 6.42 -13.09
N GLY A 16 1.94 5.51 -12.96
CA GLY A 16 3.29 5.69 -13.49
C GLY A 16 4.22 6.57 -12.65
N ALA A 17 3.76 7.11 -11.52
CA ALA A 17 4.56 7.93 -10.61
C ALA A 17 5.69 7.13 -9.94
N ASP A 18 6.85 7.76 -9.73
CA ASP A 18 7.95 7.21 -8.94
C ASP A 18 7.66 7.41 -7.44
N VAL A 19 7.67 6.32 -6.70
CA VAL A 19 7.38 6.28 -5.26
C VAL A 19 8.68 6.03 -4.51
N PRO A 20 9.13 6.95 -3.64
CA PRO A 20 10.33 6.74 -2.85
C PRO A 20 10.10 5.65 -1.79
N ALA A 21 11.19 5.08 -1.28
CA ALA A 21 11.12 4.22 -0.11
C ALA A 21 10.51 4.97 1.08
N SER A 22 9.73 4.28 1.91
CA SER A 22 9.13 4.89 3.09
C SER A 22 10.20 5.29 4.11
N THR A 23 10.02 6.39 4.81
CA THR A 23 10.96 6.85 5.84
C THR A 23 10.50 6.51 7.27
N ASP A 24 9.32 5.90 7.42
CA ASP A 24 8.68 5.60 8.70
C ASP A 24 9.06 4.23 9.30
N GLY A 25 10.01 3.53 8.69
CA GLY A 25 10.46 2.20 9.11
C GLY A 25 9.48 1.07 8.75
N HIS A 26 8.45 1.35 7.96
CA HIS A 26 7.49 0.37 7.44
C HIS A 26 7.61 0.22 5.93
N TYR A 27 7.17 -0.93 5.42
CA TYR A 27 7.11 -1.17 3.99
C TYR A 27 5.86 -0.52 3.42
N ARG A 28 6.05 0.20 2.31
CA ARG A 28 4.97 0.73 1.49
C ARG A 28 4.74 -0.18 0.30
N ASN A 29 3.46 -0.46 0.04
CA ASN A 29 3.03 -1.28 -1.11
C ASN A 29 2.16 -0.49 -2.09
N HIS A 30 1.60 0.64 -1.65
CA HIS A 30 0.73 1.49 -2.44
C HIS A 30 1.37 2.83 -2.79
N CYS A 31 0.97 3.37 -3.93
CA CYS A 31 1.37 4.70 -4.35
C CYS A 31 0.66 5.77 -3.49
N PRO A 32 1.37 6.77 -2.93
CA PRO A 32 0.73 7.84 -2.16
C PRO A 32 -0.23 8.70 -3.00
N HIS A 33 -0.01 8.78 -4.32
CA HIS A 33 -0.74 9.69 -5.22
C HIS A 33 -1.97 9.08 -5.88
N CYS A 34 -2.17 7.75 -5.78
CA CYS A 34 -3.35 7.10 -6.34
C CYS A 34 -3.89 5.96 -5.46
N LEU A 35 -3.17 5.60 -4.39
CA LEU A 35 -3.51 4.55 -3.44
C LEU A 35 -3.55 3.13 -4.00
N TRP A 36 -3.26 2.91 -5.28
CA TRP A 36 -3.14 1.57 -5.85
C TRP A 36 -1.87 0.87 -5.38
N SER A 37 -1.99 -0.43 -5.12
CA SER A 37 -0.90 -1.32 -4.72
C SER A 37 -0.58 -2.34 -5.81
N ARG A 38 0.50 -3.10 -5.64
CA ARG A 38 0.80 -4.31 -6.42
C ARG A 38 0.71 -5.53 -5.49
N HIS A 39 0.18 -6.63 -5.99
CA HIS A 39 0.04 -7.89 -5.24
C HIS A 39 1.36 -8.64 -5.26
N VAL A 40 2.28 -8.21 -4.41
CA VAL A 40 3.61 -8.82 -4.27
C VAL A 40 3.77 -9.64 -3.00
N ASP A 41 2.82 -9.54 -2.06
CA ASP A 41 2.90 -10.23 -0.76
C ASP A 41 1.93 -11.42 -0.70
N VAL A 42 2.39 -12.56 -0.16
CA VAL A 42 1.49 -13.61 0.35
C VAL A 42 1.21 -13.37 1.83
N LYS A 43 2.26 -13.02 2.58
CA LYS A 43 2.21 -12.45 3.93
C LYS A 43 2.75 -11.02 3.87
N PRO A 44 2.22 -10.08 4.68
CA PRO A 44 2.66 -8.69 4.64
C PRO A 44 4.18 -8.52 4.71
N GLY A 45 4.75 -7.92 3.67
CA GLY A 45 6.18 -7.63 3.52
C GLY A 45 7.05 -8.75 2.96
N ASP A 46 6.52 -9.96 2.71
CA ASP A 46 7.36 -11.08 2.26
C ASP A 46 7.78 -11.04 0.79
N ARG A 47 7.11 -10.21 -0.03
CA ARG A 47 7.38 -10.07 -1.47
C ARG A 47 7.37 -11.41 -2.24
N SER A 48 6.57 -12.39 -1.80
CA SER A 48 6.55 -13.75 -2.33
C SER A 48 5.36 -14.11 -3.24
N SER A 49 4.51 -13.16 -3.62
CA SER A 49 3.33 -13.42 -4.45
C SER A 49 3.67 -13.43 -5.93
N ASP A 50 3.43 -14.57 -6.59
CA ASP A 50 3.57 -14.74 -8.05
C ASP A 50 2.46 -14.03 -8.86
N CYS A 51 1.43 -13.50 -8.20
CA CYS A 51 0.31 -12.87 -8.89
C CYS A 51 0.71 -11.53 -9.53
N GLU A 52 1.49 -10.73 -8.80
CA GLU A 52 2.08 -9.46 -9.19
C GLU A 52 1.13 -8.40 -9.80
N SER A 53 -0.17 -8.67 -9.79
CA SER A 53 -1.20 -7.86 -10.43
C SER A 53 -1.51 -6.62 -9.60
N LEU A 54 -2.17 -5.64 -10.20
CA LEU A 54 -2.61 -4.45 -9.48
C LEU A 54 -3.62 -4.80 -8.39
N MET A 55 -3.58 -4.05 -7.30
CA MET A 55 -4.60 -4.09 -6.26
C MET A 55 -5.25 -2.72 -6.11
N GLU A 56 -6.57 -2.69 -6.24
CA GLU A 56 -7.36 -1.48 -6.12
C GLU A 56 -7.63 -1.15 -4.65
N PRO A 57 -7.63 0.14 -4.26
CA PRO A 57 -8.03 0.56 -2.92
C PRO A 57 -9.55 0.46 -2.79
N THR A 58 -10.04 -0.48 -1.99
CA THR A 58 -11.49 -0.78 -1.85
C THR A 58 -12.14 -0.17 -0.62
N GLY A 59 -11.34 0.31 0.33
CA GLY A 59 -11.85 0.97 1.53
C GLY A 59 -10.77 1.34 2.53
N LEU A 60 -11.19 1.98 3.61
CA LEU A 60 -10.36 2.43 4.71
C LEU A 60 -10.88 1.82 6.01
N VAL A 61 -9.99 1.30 6.84
CA VAL A 61 -10.30 0.74 8.16
C VAL A 61 -9.44 1.40 9.23
N ASP A 62 -9.97 1.53 10.43
CA ASP A 62 -9.16 1.81 11.62
C ASP A 62 -8.85 0.50 12.34
N LYS A 63 -7.56 0.16 12.40
CA LYS A 63 -7.09 -0.99 13.18
C LYS A 63 -6.43 -0.46 14.44
N GLY A 64 -7.23 -0.11 15.44
CA GLY A 64 -6.82 0.50 16.71
C GLY A 64 -5.41 0.12 17.18
N GLY A 65 -4.62 1.13 17.58
CA GLY A 65 -3.20 0.98 17.91
C GLY A 65 -2.26 0.85 16.69
N LYS A 66 -2.74 0.35 15.54
CA LYS A 66 -2.01 0.29 14.26
C LYS A 66 -2.38 1.42 13.30
N GLY A 67 -3.42 2.18 13.62
CA GLY A 67 -3.90 3.33 12.86
C GLY A 67 -4.70 2.94 11.61
N TRP A 68 -4.88 3.93 10.73
CA TRP A 68 -5.67 3.75 9.51
C TRP A 68 -4.93 2.85 8.51
N GLN A 69 -5.69 1.99 7.84
CA GLN A 69 -5.18 1.10 6.81
C GLN A 69 -6.12 1.09 5.60
N ILE A 70 -5.52 1.13 4.41
CA ILE A 70 -6.23 0.97 3.14
C ILE A 70 -6.43 -0.52 2.91
N VAL A 71 -7.66 -0.94 2.66
CA VAL A 71 -7.98 -2.31 2.24
C VAL A 71 -7.83 -2.40 0.73
N HIS A 72 -6.82 -3.12 0.27
CA HIS A 72 -6.59 -3.39 -1.13
C HIS A 72 -7.22 -4.70 -1.55
N ARG A 73 -7.74 -4.78 -2.78
CA ARG A 73 -8.20 -6.02 -3.42
C ARG A 73 -7.46 -6.25 -4.72
N CYS A 74 -6.86 -7.43 -4.90
CA CYS A 74 -6.23 -7.80 -6.16
C CYS A 74 -7.27 -7.90 -7.28
N THR A 75 -6.99 -7.28 -8.43
CA THR A 75 -7.90 -7.26 -9.58
C THR A 75 -7.97 -8.59 -10.33
N VAL A 76 -7.07 -9.54 -10.02
CA VAL A 76 -6.99 -10.85 -10.69
C VAL A 76 -7.46 -11.97 -9.77
N CYS A 77 -6.82 -12.17 -8.61
CA CYS A 77 -7.17 -13.28 -7.71
C CYS A 77 -8.16 -12.91 -6.60
N GLY A 78 -8.50 -11.63 -6.44
CA GLY A 78 -9.46 -11.17 -5.42
C GLY A 78 -8.93 -11.12 -3.98
N GLN A 79 -7.69 -11.55 -3.72
CA GLN A 79 -7.03 -11.47 -2.41
C GLN A 79 -7.14 -10.04 -1.83
N ARG A 80 -7.45 -9.95 -0.54
CA ARG A 80 -7.55 -8.66 0.18
C ARG A 80 -6.46 -8.51 1.21
N GLN A 81 -5.86 -7.32 1.29
CA GLN A 81 -4.81 -7.03 2.25
C GLN A 81 -4.93 -5.59 2.76
N PRO A 82 -4.91 -5.37 4.08
CA PRO A 82 -4.82 -4.03 4.64
C PRO A 82 -3.36 -3.56 4.68
N ASN A 83 -3.10 -2.37 4.13
CA ASN A 83 -1.78 -1.72 4.17
C ASN A 83 -1.87 -0.41 4.94
N ARG A 84 -0.85 -0.13 5.76
CA ARG A 84 -0.83 1.04 6.66
C ARG A 84 -0.81 2.34 5.86
N VAL A 85 -1.61 3.32 6.31
CA VAL A 85 -1.56 4.70 5.82
C VAL A 85 -0.36 5.43 6.40
N VAL A 86 0.32 6.20 5.56
CA VAL A 86 1.41 7.10 5.95
C VAL A 86 0.89 8.53 5.87
N ARG A 87 0.63 9.19 7.01
CA ARG A 87 0.08 10.56 7.03
C ARG A 87 1.13 11.68 7.10
N GLU A 88 2.34 11.33 7.50
CA GLU A 88 3.43 12.28 7.75
C GLU A 88 4.76 11.71 7.22
N GLY A 89 5.75 12.58 7.02
CA GLY A 89 7.08 12.21 6.51
C GLY A 89 7.33 12.70 5.09
N ALA A 90 8.34 12.13 4.43
CA ALA A 90 8.84 12.62 3.14
C ALA A 90 7.89 12.35 1.95
N SER A 91 6.96 11.40 2.09
CA SER A 91 6.01 11.03 1.04
C SER A 91 4.70 10.55 1.67
N PRO A 92 3.91 11.46 2.27
CA PRO A 92 2.62 11.06 2.86
C PRO A 92 1.63 10.64 1.76
N ASP A 93 0.67 9.81 2.14
CA ASP A 93 -0.48 9.46 1.30
C ASP A 93 -1.38 10.68 1.10
N ASP A 94 -1.94 10.79 -0.11
CA ASP A 94 -2.89 11.83 -0.45
C ASP A 94 -4.15 11.70 0.42
N LEU A 95 -4.36 12.69 1.30
CA LEU A 95 -5.43 12.68 2.28
C LEU A 95 -6.81 12.80 1.64
N ASP A 96 -6.94 13.56 0.54
CA ASP A 96 -8.21 13.71 -0.16
C ASP A 96 -8.63 12.38 -0.79
N LEU A 97 -7.69 11.64 -1.37
CA LEU A 97 -7.96 10.29 -1.88
C LEU A 97 -8.35 9.32 -0.76
N LEU A 98 -7.66 9.39 0.39
CA LEU A 98 -7.95 8.53 1.54
C LEU A 98 -9.35 8.75 2.08
N LEU A 99 -9.75 10.00 2.28
CA LEU A 99 -11.05 10.37 2.85
C LEU A 99 -12.22 10.07 1.90
N ASN A 100 -11.95 9.95 0.59
CA ASN A 100 -12.92 9.51 -0.41
C ASN A 100 -13.12 7.98 -0.46
N LEU A 101 -12.29 7.19 0.24
CA LEU A 101 -12.51 5.75 0.34
C LEU A 101 -13.69 5.42 1.25
N ARG A 102 -14.38 4.32 0.94
CA ARG A 102 -15.43 3.78 1.81
C ARG A 102 -14.82 3.33 3.14
N TRP A 103 -15.38 3.79 4.25
CA TRP A 103 -15.08 3.27 5.58
C TRP A 103 -15.70 1.87 5.77
N LEU A 104 -14.90 0.90 6.20
CA LEU A 104 -15.28 -0.52 6.35
C LEU A 104 -15.28 -0.97 7.80
#